data_AF-F9EMU7-F1
#
_entry.id   AF-F9EMU7-F1
#
_cell.length_a   1.000
_cell.length_b   1.000
_cell.length_c   1.000
_cell.angle_alpha   90.00
_cell.angle_beta   90.00
_cell.angle_gamma   90.00
#
_symmetry.space_group_name_H-M   'P 1'
#
loop_
_entity.id
_entity.type
_entity.pdbx_description
1 polymer ?
#
loop_
_entity_poly.entity_id
_entity_poly.type
_entity_poly.pdbx_seq_one_letter_code
_entity_poly.pdbx_strand_id
1 'polypeptide(L)'
;MEKEPTIEELKNFLGEYLELKGINTSSVFRCFSPTHEDKHPSMSFYKKGNICNCFACGEKYNIFSLVGMEYNLKGFKEQKEKVIELYKNKKLIQDVNATIYSKKNTKVELESAPQQKETKERKYPELDYYYLECKKRISETDYLQRRGISIEVQDRYNIGYDPNFKNSTWKAIIIPTTHYSFTARNTNVNSEDRLRKVGKSEVFNYWELEQNKKEAFYIVEGEIDALS
;
A
#
# COMPACT_ATOMS: atom_id res chain seq x y z
N MET A 1 35.01 -12.72 13.23
CA MET A 1 33.92 -11.72 13.35
C MET A 1 32.98 -11.94 12.19
N GLU A 2 31.71 -12.25 12.45
CA GLU A 2 30.71 -12.28 11.38
C GLU A 2 30.59 -10.89 10.75
N LYS A 3 30.67 -10.83 9.43
CA LYS A 3 30.54 -9.59 8.67
C LYS A 3 29.14 -9.00 8.93
N GLU A 4 29.07 -7.70 9.22
CA GLU A 4 27.77 -7.04 9.33
C GLU A 4 27.05 -7.00 7.97
N PRO A 5 25.72 -7.23 7.94
CA PRO A 5 24.95 -7.11 6.72
C PRO A 5 24.94 -5.67 6.22
N THR A 6 25.04 -5.52 4.91
CA THR A 6 24.90 -4.25 4.20
C THR A 6 23.47 -3.71 4.30
N ILE A 7 23.29 -2.41 4.08
CA ILE A 7 21.95 -1.79 4.05
C ILE A 7 21.05 -2.44 2.99
N GLU A 8 21.64 -2.86 1.87
CA GLU A 8 20.88 -3.50 0.79
C GLU A 8 20.40 -4.89 1.18
N GLU A 9 21.24 -5.70 1.84
CA GLU A 9 20.82 -6.99 2.41
C GLU A 9 19.68 -6.80 3.43
N LEU A 10 19.76 -5.77 4.27
CA LEU A 10 18.70 -5.46 5.24
C LEU A 10 17.40 -5.03 4.54
N LYS A 11 17.45 -4.21 3.49
CA LYS A 11 16.23 -3.85 2.71
C LYS A 11 15.55 -5.09 2.13
N ASN A 12 16.34 -6.00 1.55
CA ASN A 12 15.84 -7.25 0.97
C ASN A 12 15.27 -8.21 2.03
N PHE A 13 15.57 -8.02 3.31
CA PHE A 13 15.01 -8.80 4.41
C PHE A 13 13.52 -8.56 4.66
N LEU A 14 12.91 -7.50 4.11
CA LEU A 14 11.50 -7.20 4.38
C LEU A 14 10.56 -8.37 4.05
N GLY A 15 10.75 -9.01 2.89
CA GLY A 15 9.89 -10.14 2.49
C GLY A 15 9.98 -11.31 3.48
N GLU A 16 11.20 -11.70 3.85
CA GLU A 16 11.42 -12.77 4.83
C GLU A 16 10.90 -12.38 6.22
N TYR A 17 11.08 -11.13 6.63
CA TYR A 17 10.55 -10.62 7.90
C TYR A 17 9.04 -10.80 7.98
N LEU A 18 8.30 -10.43 6.92
CA LEU A 18 6.85 -10.60 6.84
C LEU A 18 6.42 -12.07 6.90
N GLU A 19 7.12 -12.94 6.16
CA GLU A 19 6.85 -14.39 6.14
C GLU A 19 7.09 -15.02 7.52
N LEU A 20 8.17 -14.65 8.22
CA LEU A 20 8.44 -15.09 9.59
C LEU A 20 7.39 -14.57 10.58
N LYS A 21 6.72 -13.46 10.28
CA LYS A 21 5.56 -12.97 11.04
C LYS A 21 4.25 -13.68 10.69
N GLY A 22 4.26 -14.64 9.77
CA GLY A 22 3.09 -15.40 9.32
C GLY A 22 2.22 -14.67 8.30
N ILE A 23 2.78 -13.69 7.58
CA ILE A 23 2.06 -12.87 6.60
C ILE A 23 2.25 -13.46 5.20
N ASN A 24 1.14 -13.63 4.47
CA ASN A 24 1.18 -13.97 3.06
C ASN A 24 1.64 -12.76 2.24
N THR A 25 2.89 -12.79 1.76
CA THR A 25 3.48 -11.72 0.93
C THR A 25 2.98 -11.71 -0.51
N SER A 26 2.22 -12.72 -0.92
CA SER A 26 1.66 -12.88 -2.26
C SER A 26 0.22 -12.37 -2.40
N SER A 27 -0.42 -11.97 -1.29
CA SER A 27 -1.77 -11.41 -1.28
C SER A 27 -1.82 -10.11 -0.47
N VAL A 28 -2.96 -9.43 -0.52
CA VAL A 28 -3.22 -8.31 0.38
C VAL A 28 -3.43 -8.81 1.79
N PHE A 29 -2.87 -8.11 2.76
CA PHE A 29 -2.97 -8.37 4.19
C PHE A 29 -3.41 -7.11 4.93
N ARG A 30 -3.76 -7.26 6.22
CA ARG A 30 -4.24 -6.12 7.01
C ARG A 30 -3.13 -5.09 7.23
N CYS A 31 -3.49 -3.82 7.17
CA CYS A 31 -2.56 -2.72 7.33
C CYS A 31 -1.88 -2.74 8.71
N PHE A 32 -0.57 -2.47 8.74
CA PHE A 32 0.21 -2.35 9.98
C PHE A 32 0.03 -1.03 10.72
N SER A 33 -0.46 0.01 10.05
CA SER A 33 -0.55 1.34 10.64
C SER A 33 -1.37 1.35 11.93
N PRO A 34 -0.86 1.92 13.04
CA PRO A 34 -1.60 2.03 14.30
C PRO A 34 -2.88 2.85 14.19
N THR A 35 -2.94 3.80 13.25
CA THR A 35 -4.06 4.73 13.07
C THR A 35 -5.12 4.21 12.11
N HIS A 36 -4.88 3.06 11.46
CA HIS A 36 -5.81 2.50 10.48
C HIS A 36 -6.49 1.23 11.01
N GLU A 37 -7.77 1.31 11.38
CA GLU A 37 -8.57 0.13 11.76
C GLU A 37 -8.99 -0.66 10.50
N ASP A 38 -8.04 -1.42 9.97
CA ASP A 38 -8.19 -2.10 8.68
C ASP A 38 -9.05 -3.36 8.79
N LYS A 39 -10.37 -3.20 8.57
CA LYS A 39 -11.36 -4.29 8.61
C LYS A 39 -11.26 -5.24 7.42
N HIS A 40 -10.81 -4.74 6.28
CA HIS A 40 -10.61 -5.47 5.05
C HIS A 40 -9.15 -5.33 4.61
N PRO A 41 -8.40 -6.43 4.35
CA PRO A 41 -7.00 -6.37 3.96
C PRO A 41 -6.72 -5.35 2.85
N SER A 42 -5.97 -4.29 3.17
CA SER A 42 -5.71 -3.18 2.25
C SER A 42 -4.21 -2.90 2.00
N MET A 43 -3.33 -3.70 2.61
CA MET A 43 -1.88 -3.56 2.46
C MET A 43 -1.31 -4.65 1.56
N SER A 44 -0.39 -4.31 0.66
CA SER A 44 0.35 -5.29 -0.14
C SER A 44 1.86 -5.06 -0.07
N PHE A 45 2.64 -6.11 -0.32
CA PHE A 45 4.11 -6.06 -0.31
C PHE A 45 4.67 -6.00 -1.73
N TYR A 46 5.26 -4.87 -2.14
CA TYR A 46 5.92 -4.73 -3.44
C TYR A 46 7.36 -5.23 -3.39
N LYS A 47 7.59 -6.45 -3.90
CA LYS A 47 8.89 -7.14 -3.84
C LYS A 47 10.04 -6.38 -4.50
N LYS A 48 9.84 -5.80 -5.69
CA LYS A 48 10.91 -5.10 -6.43
C LYS A 48 11.46 -3.88 -5.68
N GLY A 49 10.63 -3.24 -4.86
CA GLY A 49 11.00 -2.05 -4.09
C GLY A 49 11.13 -2.30 -2.59
N ASN A 50 10.95 -3.55 -2.13
CA ASN A 50 10.99 -3.93 -0.72
C ASN A 50 10.17 -2.97 0.17
N ILE A 51 8.90 -2.78 -0.17
CA ILE A 51 8.00 -1.87 0.56
C ILE A 51 6.61 -2.46 0.70
N CYS A 52 5.99 -2.28 1.87
CA CYS A 52 4.56 -2.50 2.07
C CYS A 52 3.80 -1.20 1.80
N ASN A 53 2.70 -1.24 1.06
CA ASN A 53 1.86 -0.08 0.78
C ASN A 53 0.42 -0.37 1.17
N CYS A 54 -0.16 0.47 2.02
CA CYS A 54 -1.59 0.47 2.30
C CYS A 54 -2.33 1.31 1.25
N PHE A 55 -3.28 0.72 0.55
CA PHE A 55 -4.05 1.43 -0.48
C PHE A 55 -5.25 2.19 0.08
N ALA A 56 -5.69 1.85 1.29
CA ALA A 56 -6.73 2.61 1.99
C ALA A 56 -6.17 3.87 2.71
N CYS A 57 -5.19 3.71 3.62
CA CYS A 57 -4.68 4.84 4.41
C CYS A 57 -3.40 5.49 3.83
N GLY A 58 -2.84 4.97 2.74
CA GLY A 58 -1.65 5.53 2.08
C GLY A 58 -0.30 5.23 2.76
N GLU A 59 -0.31 4.61 3.94
CA GLU A 59 0.91 4.32 4.71
C GLU A 59 1.86 3.36 4.01
N LYS A 60 3.16 3.63 4.16
CA LYS A 60 4.23 2.90 3.49
C LYS A 60 5.30 2.45 4.47
N TYR A 61 5.68 1.18 4.39
CA TYR A 61 6.70 0.61 5.27
C TYR A 61 7.79 -0.13 4.49
N ASN A 62 9.02 0.36 4.56
CA ASN A 62 10.20 -0.49 4.36
C ASN A 62 10.54 -1.22 5.68
N ILE A 63 11.53 -2.11 5.66
CA ILE A 63 11.97 -2.87 6.86
C ILE A 63 12.31 -1.98 8.07
N PHE A 64 12.98 -0.85 7.87
CA PHE A 64 13.41 0.04 8.95
C PHE A 64 12.23 0.78 9.55
N SER A 65 11.34 1.33 8.71
CA SER A 65 10.11 2.00 9.18
C SER A 65 9.12 1.02 9.82
N LEU A 66 9.04 -0.23 9.33
CA LEU A 66 8.17 -1.25 9.92
C LEU A 66 8.65 -1.64 11.31
N VAL A 67 9.94 -1.97 11.44
CA VAL A 67 10.57 -2.28 12.73
C VAL A 67 10.55 -1.06 13.65
N GLY A 68 10.77 0.14 13.10
CA GLY A 68 10.66 1.38 13.86
C GLY A 68 9.28 1.57 14.47
N MET A 69 8.23 1.35 13.69
CA MET A 69 6.85 1.40 14.20
C MET A 69 6.58 0.30 15.23
N GLU A 70 6.94 -0.96 14.93
CA GLU A 70 6.65 -2.10 15.79
C GLU A 70 7.31 -2.00 17.16
N TYR A 71 8.56 -1.53 17.21
CA TYR A 71 9.40 -1.43 18.41
C TYR A 71 9.46 -0.01 18.98
N ASN A 72 8.67 0.94 18.45
CA ASN A 72 8.62 2.33 18.88
C ASN A 72 9.99 3.04 18.83
N LEU A 73 10.75 2.82 17.74
CA LEU A 73 12.07 3.41 17.49
C LEU A 73 11.96 4.57 16.51
N LYS A 74 12.46 5.75 16.92
CA LYS A 74 12.33 6.99 16.13
C LYS A 74 13.52 7.25 15.22
N GLY A 75 14.73 6.82 15.63
CA GLY A 75 15.96 7.08 14.89
C GLY A 75 16.32 5.99 13.89
N PHE A 76 16.81 6.37 12.71
CA PHE A 76 17.29 5.40 11.70
C PHE A 76 18.40 4.49 12.23
N LYS A 77 19.28 5.00 13.11
CA LYS A 77 20.34 4.20 13.74
C LYS A 77 19.76 3.06 14.58
N GLU A 78 18.82 3.37 15.47
CA GLU A 78 18.14 2.39 16.33
C GLU A 78 17.35 1.37 15.51
N GLN A 79 16.64 1.86 14.48
CA GLN A 79 15.91 0.99 13.54
C GLN A 79 16.88 0.02 12.86
N LYS A 80 18.00 0.51 12.32
CA LYS A 80 19.01 -0.32 11.66
C LYS A 80 19.60 -1.36 12.62
N GLU A 81 19.97 -0.96 13.83
CA GLU A 81 20.50 -1.86 14.85
C GLU A 81 19.50 -2.97 15.18
N LYS A 82 18.22 -2.63 15.34
CA LYS A 82 17.17 -3.62 15.60
C LYS A 82 16.94 -4.56 14.42
N VAL A 83 16.97 -4.05 13.18
CA VAL A 83 16.86 -4.90 11.99
C VAL A 83 18.07 -5.84 11.89
N ILE A 84 19.29 -5.40 12.21
CA ILE A 84 20.49 -6.26 12.24
C ILE A 84 20.33 -7.38 13.28
N GLU A 85 19.83 -7.06 14.48
CA GLU A 85 19.57 -8.04 15.53
C GLU A 85 18.60 -9.12 15.06
N LEU A 86 17.47 -8.73 14.46
CA LEU A 86 16.44 -9.64 13.96
C LEU A 86 16.92 -10.44 12.74
N TYR A 87 17.73 -9.83 11.86
CA TYR A 87 18.33 -10.48 10.71
C TYR A 87 19.27 -11.61 11.11
N LYS A 88 20.13 -11.36 12.12
CA LYS A 88 21.06 -12.36 12.66
C LYS A 88 20.34 -13.40 13.52
N ASN A 89 19.29 -13.00 14.24
CA ASN A 89 18.56 -13.84 15.18
C ASN A 89 17.08 -13.97 14.81
N LYS A 90 16.80 -14.61 13.68
CA LYS A 90 15.44 -14.77 13.14
C LYS A 90 14.44 -15.41 14.13
N LYS A 91 14.94 -16.19 15.09
CA LYS A 91 14.13 -16.80 16.17
C LYS A 91 13.50 -15.78 17.12
N LEU A 92 13.98 -14.54 17.15
CA LEU A 92 13.40 -13.46 17.95
C LEU A 92 12.14 -12.85 17.30
N ILE A 93 11.90 -13.16 16.02
CA ILE A 93 10.75 -12.64 15.28
C ILE A 93 9.51 -13.42 15.73
N GLN A 94 8.62 -12.72 16.41
CA GLN A 94 7.31 -13.22 16.79
C GLN A 94 6.29 -12.93 15.70
N ASP A 95 5.25 -13.76 15.64
CA ASP A 95 4.17 -13.60 14.65
C ASP A 95 3.45 -12.25 14.79
N VAL A 96 2.76 -11.86 13.70
CA VAL A 96 2.09 -10.56 13.62
C VAL A 96 0.96 -10.41 14.64
N ASN A 97 0.29 -11.50 15.04
CA ASN A 97 -0.76 -11.45 16.05
C ASN A 97 -0.20 -11.20 17.45
N ALA A 98 1.00 -11.70 17.77
CA ALA A 98 1.68 -11.43 19.04
C ALA A 98 2.18 -9.98 19.15
N THR A 99 2.45 -9.31 18.02
CA THR A 99 3.20 -8.06 17.97
C THR A 99 2.40 -6.86 17.48
N ILE A 100 2.11 -6.77 16.19
CA ILE A 100 1.47 -5.59 15.57
C ILE A 100 -0.04 -5.64 15.80
N TYR A 101 -0.68 -6.78 15.52
CA TYR A 101 -2.14 -6.85 15.58
C TYR A 101 -2.69 -7.00 17.00
N SER A 102 -1.93 -7.52 17.96
CA SER A 102 -2.30 -7.48 19.39
C SER A 102 -2.55 -6.04 19.85
N LYS A 103 -1.67 -5.10 19.47
CA LYS A 103 -1.79 -3.67 19.79
C LYS A 103 -3.00 -3.01 19.11
N LYS A 104 -3.51 -3.60 18.03
CA LYS A 104 -4.66 -3.12 17.25
C LYS A 104 -5.98 -3.82 17.60
N ASN A 105 -5.98 -4.77 18.56
CA ASN A 105 -7.13 -5.65 18.83
C ASN A 105 -7.63 -6.41 17.58
N THR A 106 -6.72 -6.73 16.66
CA THR A 106 -7.00 -7.49 15.45
C THR A 106 -6.37 -8.87 15.55
N LYS A 107 -6.99 -9.88 14.94
CA LYS A 107 -6.38 -11.21 14.77
C LYS A 107 -6.57 -11.67 13.34
N VAL A 108 -5.52 -12.23 12.76
CA VAL A 108 -5.57 -12.85 11.42
C VAL A 108 -5.19 -14.32 11.51
N GLU A 109 -5.63 -15.11 10.54
CA GLU A 109 -5.06 -16.43 10.32
C GLU A 109 -3.62 -16.26 9.83
N LEU A 110 -2.69 -16.92 10.52
CA LEU A 110 -1.28 -16.93 10.15
C LEU A 110 -1.06 -17.99 9.08
N GLU A 111 -0.23 -17.70 8.09
CA GLU A 111 0.29 -18.76 7.25
C GLU A 111 1.32 -19.59 8.04
N SER A 112 1.09 -20.90 8.13
CA SER A 112 2.04 -21.83 8.73
C SER A 112 3.32 -21.90 7.88
N ALA A 113 4.49 -21.88 8.55
CA ALA A 113 5.82 -22.05 7.97
C ALA A 113 5.93 -23.32 7.08
N PRO A 114 6.89 -23.39 6.15
CA PRO A 114 6.68 -23.95 4.81
C PRO A 114 6.57 -25.48 4.80
N GLN A 115 5.35 -26.01 4.68
CA GLN A 115 5.18 -27.22 3.89
C GLN A 115 5.46 -26.86 2.44
N GLN A 116 6.20 -27.72 1.73
CA GLN A 116 6.53 -27.63 0.32
C GLN A 116 5.27 -27.30 -0.50
N LYS A 117 4.96 -26.02 -0.65
CA LYS A 117 3.93 -25.57 -1.57
C LYS A 117 4.63 -25.51 -2.91
N GLU A 118 4.24 -26.41 -3.80
CA GLU A 118 4.40 -26.25 -5.23
C GLU A 118 4.28 -24.77 -5.58
N THR A 119 5.19 -24.28 -6.42
CA THR A 119 5.26 -22.91 -6.92
C THR A 119 3.94 -22.53 -7.60
N LYS A 120 2.91 -22.23 -6.81
CA LYS A 120 1.75 -21.48 -7.27
C LYS A 120 2.32 -20.11 -7.59
N GLU A 121 2.29 -19.77 -8.89
CA GLU A 121 2.78 -18.51 -9.41
C GLU A 121 2.34 -17.35 -8.50
N ARG A 122 3.31 -16.51 -8.15
CA ARG A 122 3.09 -15.28 -7.40
C ARG A 122 2.12 -14.39 -8.19
N LYS A 123 0.83 -14.46 -7.92
CA LYS A 123 -0.17 -13.54 -8.48
C LYS A 123 -0.35 -12.35 -7.55
N TYR A 124 0.50 -11.36 -7.71
CA TYR A 124 0.10 -9.99 -7.35
C TYR A 124 -1.15 -9.63 -8.16
N PRO A 125 -2.10 -8.86 -7.62
CA PRO A 125 -3.03 -8.12 -8.48
C PRO A 125 -2.17 -7.26 -9.42
N GLU A 126 -2.29 -7.47 -10.72
CA GLU A 126 -1.54 -6.76 -11.77
C GLU A 126 -1.58 -5.23 -11.59
N LEU A 127 -2.68 -4.74 -11.00
CA LEU A 127 -2.96 -3.32 -10.82
C LEU A 127 -2.17 -2.64 -9.70
N ASP A 128 -1.72 -3.34 -8.66
CA ASP A 128 -0.92 -2.73 -7.59
C ASP A 128 0.41 -2.17 -8.13
N TYR A 129 1.06 -2.92 -9.02
CA TYR A 129 2.29 -2.49 -9.71
C TYR A 129 2.00 -1.29 -10.62
N TYR A 130 0.88 -1.36 -11.34
CA TYR A 130 0.44 -0.28 -12.21
C TYR A 130 0.22 1.03 -11.43
N TYR A 131 -0.43 0.98 -10.26
CA TYR A 131 -0.64 2.16 -9.41
C TYR A 131 0.67 2.79 -8.94
N LEU A 132 1.64 1.98 -8.52
CA LEU A 132 2.94 2.48 -8.09
C LEU A 132 3.71 3.17 -9.23
N GLU A 133 3.68 2.61 -10.44
CA GLU A 133 4.30 3.25 -11.61
C GLU A 133 3.58 4.55 -11.99
N CYS A 134 2.25 4.58 -11.96
CA CYS A 134 1.49 5.81 -12.22
C CYS A 134 1.76 6.88 -11.16
N LYS A 135 1.86 6.50 -9.87
CA LYS A 135 2.13 7.44 -8.77
C LYS A 135 3.48 8.14 -8.93
N LYS A 136 4.52 7.45 -9.42
CA LYS A 136 5.82 8.07 -9.71
C LYS A 136 5.74 9.21 -10.73
N ARG A 137 4.73 9.18 -11.60
CA ARG A 137 4.53 10.14 -12.69
C ARG A 137 3.53 11.24 -12.36
N ILE A 138 2.92 11.25 -11.17
CA ILE A 138 1.87 12.23 -10.83
C ILE A 138 2.35 13.67 -10.99
N SER A 139 3.63 13.94 -10.73
CA SER A 139 4.26 15.25 -10.91
C SER A 139 4.47 15.68 -12.37
N GLU A 140 4.25 14.79 -13.35
CA GLU A 140 4.31 15.13 -14.78
C GLU A 140 3.06 15.89 -15.25
N THR A 141 2.07 16.07 -14.37
CA THR A 141 0.87 16.87 -14.62
C THR A 141 0.47 17.67 -13.40
N ASP A 142 -0.15 18.83 -13.63
CA ASP A 142 -0.73 19.72 -12.63
C ASP A 142 -2.28 19.69 -12.65
N TYR A 143 -2.87 18.72 -13.36
CA TYR A 143 -4.32 18.64 -13.59
C TYR A 143 -5.14 18.67 -12.29
N LEU A 144 -4.73 17.91 -11.28
CA LEU A 144 -5.45 17.81 -10.01
C LEU A 144 -5.31 19.08 -9.16
N GLN A 145 -4.13 19.70 -9.19
CA GLN A 145 -3.88 20.97 -8.51
C GLN A 145 -4.75 22.08 -9.11
N ARG A 146 -4.89 22.15 -10.44
CA ARG A 146 -5.84 23.08 -11.10
C ARG A 146 -7.30 22.79 -10.76
N ARG A 147 -7.61 21.59 -10.29
CA ARG A 147 -8.93 21.18 -9.80
C ARG A 147 -9.10 21.37 -8.29
N GLY A 148 -8.12 21.97 -7.60
CA GLY A 148 -8.16 22.21 -6.16
C GLY A 148 -7.75 21.02 -5.29
N ILE A 149 -7.31 19.92 -5.88
CA ILE A 149 -6.93 18.71 -5.15
C ILE A 149 -5.45 18.77 -4.78
N SER A 150 -5.17 18.84 -3.48
CA SER A 150 -3.83 19.05 -2.94
C SER A 150 -2.91 17.84 -3.14
N ILE A 151 -1.59 18.05 -3.07
CA ILE A 151 -0.60 16.96 -3.20
C ILE A 151 -0.80 15.94 -2.07
N GLU A 152 -1.14 16.41 -0.87
CA GLU A 152 -1.41 15.55 0.29
C GLU A 152 -2.59 14.61 0.04
N VAL A 153 -3.66 15.10 -0.60
CA VAL A 153 -4.82 14.27 -0.99
C VAL A 153 -4.41 13.27 -2.08
N GLN A 154 -3.67 13.71 -3.10
CA GLN A 154 -3.16 12.83 -4.15
C GLN A 154 -2.31 11.69 -3.58
N ASP A 155 -1.44 12.02 -2.63
CA ASP A 155 -0.57 11.05 -1.98
C ASP A 155 -1.37 10.06 -1.11
N ARG A 156 -2.30 10.57 -0.30
CA ARG A 156 -3.17 9.77 0.57
C ARG A 156 -3.91 8.68 -0.20
N TYR A 157 -4.49 9.05 -1.35
CA TYR A 157 -5.30 8.12 -2.16
C TYR A 157 -4.49 7.40 -3.26
N ASN A 158 -3.15 7.49 -3.21
CA ASN A 158 -2.25 6.87 -4.18
C ASN A 158 -2.59 7.20 -5.65
N ILE A 159 -3.04 8.43 -5.90
CA ILE A 159 -3.39 8.89 -7.23
C ILE A 159 -2.13 8.97 -8.09
N GLY A 160 -2.23 8.47 -9.32
CA GLY A 160 -1.14 8.45 -10.28
C GLY A 160 -1.51 9.07 -11.62
N TYR A 161 -0.52 9.14 -12.50
CA TYR A 161 -0.69 9.63 -13.86
C TYR A 161 -0.14 8.62 -14.87
N ASP A 162 -0.94 8.31 -15.89
CA ASP A 162 -0.54 7.51 -17.03
C ASP A 162 -0.62 8.37 -18.32
N PRO A 163 0.53 8.85 -18.84
CA PRO A 163 0.55 9.64 -20.07
C PRO A 163 0.22 8.81 -21.33
N ASN A 164 0.21 7.48 -21.22
CA ASN A 164 0.06 6.55 -22.34
C ASN A 164 -1.18 5.65 -22.21
N PHE A 165 -2.15 6.05 -21.37
CA PHE A 165 -3.37 5.28 -21.16
C PHE A 165 -4.12 5.05 -22.48
N LYS A 166 -4.74 3.87 -22.63
CA LYS A 166 -5.48 3.47 -23.84
C LYS A 166 -4.63 3.66 -25.12
N ASN A 167 -3.45 3.04 -25.16
CA ASN A 167 -2.49 3.13 -26.27
C ASN A 167 -2.15 4.60 -26.64
N SER A 168 -1.87 5.42 -25.62
CA SER A 168 -1.53 6.85 -25.76
C SER A 168 -2.60 7.75 -26.35
N THR A 169 -3.84 7.27 -26.50
CA THR A 169 -4.97 8.14 -26.85
C THR A 169 -5.41 9.00 -25.68
N TRP A 170 -5.10 8.58 -24.44
CA TRP A 170 -5.41 9.29 -23.21
C TRP A 170 -4.14 9.61 -22.42
N LYS A 171 -4.07 10.85 -21.94
CA LYS A 171 -3.29 11.22 -20.77
C LYS A 171 -4.23 11.17 -19.59
N ALA A 172 -4.06 10.21 -18.68
CA ALA A 172 -5.07 9.92 -17.66
C ALA A 172 -4.54 10.09 -16.24
N ILE A 173 -5.34 10.72 -15.39
CA ILE A 173 -5.21 10.52 -13.94
C ILE A 173 -5.78 9.15 -13.60
N ILE A 174 -5.02 8.36 -12.85
CA ILE A 174 -5.40 7.04 -12.37
C ILE A 174 -5.74 7.16 -10.88
N ILE A 175 -7.02 6.95 -10.56
CA ILE A 175 -7.55 7.00 -9.19
C ILE A 175 -7.86 5.57 -8.77
N PRO A 176 -7.04 4.93 -7.92
CA PRO A 176 -7.32 3.61 -7.40
C PRO A 176 -8.65 3.60 -6.62
N THR A 177 -9.54 2.66 -6.95
CA THR A 177 -10.78 2.44 -6.19
C THR A 177 -10.65 1.22 -5.29
N THR A 178 -9.98 0.17 -5.76
CA THR A 178 -9.52 -0.99 -4.98
C THR A 178 -8.22 -1.56 -5.56
N HIS A 179 -7.69 -2.63 -4.97
CA HIS A 179 -6.53 -3.39 -5.50
C HIS A 179 -6.75 -4.02 -6.89
N TYR A 180 -8.00 -4.10 -7.34
CA TYR A 180 -8.39 -4.74 -8.60
C TYR A 180 -9.27 -3.83 -9.45
N SER A 181 -9.37 -2.54 -9.10
CA SER A 181 -10.15 -1.56 -9.86
C SER A 181 -9.65 -0.14 -9.71
N PHE A 182 -9.81 0.65 -10.76
CA PHE A 182 -9.50 2.07 -10.76
C PHE A 182 -10.39 2.85 -11.72
N THR A 183 -10.45 4.16 -11.48
CA THR A 183 -11.04 5.12 -12.39
C THR A 183 -9.92 5.87 -13.12
N ALA A 184 -9.92 5.82 -14.45
CA ALA A 184 -9.08 6.64 -15.31
C ALA A 184 -9.86 7.90 -15.73
N ARG A 185 -9.29 9.07 -15.47
CA ARG A 185 -9.84 10.38 -15.83
C ARG A 185 -8.98 11.03 -16.91
N ASN A 186 -9.57 11.29 -18.07
CA ASN A 186 -8.90 11.98 -19.16
C ASN A 186 -8.54 13.42 -18.74
N THR A 187 -7.28 13.80 -18.88
CA THR A 187 -6.78 15.14 -18.55
C THR A 187 -7.12 16.17 -19.63
N ASN A 188 -7.52 15.73 -20.83
CA ASN A 188 -8.03 16.63 -21.87
C ASN A 188 -9.44 17.11 -21.50
N VAL A 189 -9.54 18.36 -21.07
CA VAL A 189 -10.79 19.00 -20.64
C VAL A 189 -11.82 19.14 -21.77
N ASN A 190 -11.39 19.15 -23.03
CA ASN A 190 -12.29 19.30 -24.17
C ASN A 190 -12.78 17.96 -24.75
N SER A 191 -12.30 16.83 -24.20
CA SER A 191 -12.77 15.52 -24.66
C SER A 191 -14.16 15.23 -24.11
N GLU A 192 -15.06 14.71 -24.94
CA GLU A 192 -16.33 14.14 -24.48
C GLU A 192 -16.11 12.78 -23.78
N ASP A 193 -15.01 12.10 -24.12
CA ASP A 193 -14.62 10.83 -23.54
C ASP A 193 -13.77 11.03 -22.28
N ARG A 194 -14.46 11.27 -21.15
CA ARG A 194 -13.85 11.82 -19.93
C ARG A 194 -13.40 10.77 -18.90
N LEU A 195 -14.06 9.62 -18.82
CA LEU A 195 -13.87 8.69 -17.71
C LEU A 195 -13.97 7.21 -18.14
N ARG A 196 -13.14 6.35 -17.54
CA ARG A 196 -13.20 4.89 -17.67
C ARG A 196 -13.07 4.25 -16.31
N LYS A 197 -13.96 3.31 -15.99
CA LYS A 197 -13.82 2.41 -14.84
C LYS A 197 -13.21 1.11 -15.34
N VAL A 198 -12.11 0.70 -14.74
CA VAL A 198 -11.41 -0.54 -15.06
C VAL A 198 -11.50 -1.46 -13.85
N GLY A 199 -11.81 -2.74 -14.09
CA GLY A 199 -12.06 -3.71 -13.03
C GLY A 199 -13.49 -3.66 -12.51
N LYS A 200 -13.71 -4.24 -11.32
CA LYS A 200 -15.03 -4.32 -10.69
C LYS A 200 -15.48 -2.94 -10.19
N SER A 201 -16.75 -2.62 -10.39
CA SER A 201 -17.33 -1.37 -9.86
C SER A 201 -17.43 -1.46 -8.34
N GLU A 202 -16.76 -0.53 -7.65
CA GLU A 202 -16.72 -0.44 -6.19
C GLU A 202 -16.92 1.02 -5.78
N VAL A 203 -17.43 1.24 -4.57
CA VAL A 203 -17.59 2.60 -4.02
C VAL A 203 -16.22 3.12 -3.60
N PHE A 204 -15.80 4.24 -4.19
CA PHE A 204 -14.55 4.88 -3.80
C PHE A 204 -14.60 5.27 -2.32
N ASN A 205 -13.53 4.95 -1.59
CA ASN A 205 -13.35 5.36 -0.20
C ASN A 205 -14.42 4.81 0.78
N TYR A 206 -15.10 3.71 0.44
CA TYR A 206 -16.18 3.16 1.27
C TYR A 206 -15.74 2.79 2.70
N TRP A 207 -14.44 2.50 2.90
CA TRP A 207 -13.88 2.15 4.21
C TRP A 207 -13.96 3.31 5.23
N GLU A 208 -14.04 4.56 4.78
CA GLU A 208 -14.22 5.73 5.67
C GLU A 208 -15.54 5.65 6.44
N LEU A 209 -16.59 5.08 5.84
CA LEU A 209 -17.89 4.86 6.49
C LEU A 209 -17.76 3.99 7.74
N GLU A 210 -16.77 3.08 7.75
CA GLU A 210 -16.55 2.17 8.86
C GLU A 210 -15.64 2.73 9.95
N GLN A 211 -14.77 3.68 9.61
CA GLN A 211 -13.78 4.29 10.51
C GLN A 211 -14.37 5.50 11.24
N ASN A 212 -15.19 6.31 10.56
CA ASN A 212 -15.71 7.57 11.08
C ASN A 212 -17.22 7.52 11.36
N LYS A 213 -17.71 6.43 11.98
CA LYS A 213 -19.15 6.14 12.17
C LYS A 213 -19.98 7.24 12.86
N LYS A 214 -19.35 8.23 13.49
CA LYS A 214 -20.02 9.31 14.23
C LYS A 214 -20.00 10.65 13.49
N GLU A 215 -19.38 10.73 12.33
CA GLU A 215 -19.34 11.95 11.51
C GLU A 215 -20.39 11.89 10.39
N ALA A 216 -20.84 13.06 9.93
CA ALA A 216 -21.73 13.14 8.78
C ALA A 216 -20.95 12.81 7.49
N PHE A 217 -21.57 12.04 6.58
CA PHE A 217 -20.95 11.67 5.31
C PHE A 217 -21.67 12.32 4.13
N TYR A 218 -20.89 12.68 3.11
CA TYR A 218 -21.39 13.15 1.83
C TYR A 218 -21.25 12.04 0.79
N ILE A 219 -22.32 11.80 0.03
CA ILE A 219 -22.31 10.90 -1.12
C ILE A 219 -22.33 11.79 -2.37
N VAL A 220 -21.37 11.57 -3.26
CA VAL A 220 -21.16 12.36 -4.47
C VAL A 220 -21.09 11.46 -5.70
N GLU A 221 -21.17 12.07 -6.88
CA GLU A 221 -21.33 11.36 -8.16
C GLU A 221 -20.05 10.66 -8.64
N GLY A 222 -18.88 11.13 -8.24
CA GLY A 222 -17.61 10.58 -8.72
C GLY A 222 -16.41 10.86 -7.82
N GLU A 223 -15.30 10.23 -8.16
CA GLU A 223 -14.07 10.25 -7.37
C GLU A 223 -13.45 11.65 -7.32
N ILE A 224 -13.55 12.44 -8.39
CA ILE A 224 -13.04 13.82 -8.39
C ILE A 224 -13.81 14.70 -7.40
N ASP A 225 -15.13 14.53 -7.28
CA ASP A 225 -15.96 15.30 -6.36
C ASP A 225 -15.74 14.83 -4.91
N ALA A 226 -15.37 13.56 -4.71
CA ALA A 226 -15.02 13.03 -3.40
C ALA A 226 -13.63 13.49 -2.92
N LEU A 227 -12.75 13.91 -3.85
CA LEU A 227 -11.38 14.35 -3.57
C LEU A 227 -11.27 15.87 -3.38
N SER A 228 -12.26 16.64 -3.84
CA SER A 228 -12.32 18.11 -3.77
C SER A 228 -12.92 18.59 -2.46
#